data_AF-A0A7S1S3A8-F1
#
_entry.id   AF-A0A7S1S3A8-F1
#
_cell.length_a   1.000
_cell.length_b   1.000
_cell.length_c   1.000
_cell.angle_alpha   90.00
_cell.angle_beta   90.00
_cell.angle_gamma   90.00
#
_symmetry.space_group_name_H-M   'P 1'
#
loop_
_entity.id
_entity.type
_entity.pdbx_description
1 polymer ?
#
loop_
_entity_poly.entity_id
_entity_poly.type
_entity_poly.pdbx_seq_one_letter_code
_entity_poly.pdbx_strand_id
1 'polypeptide(L)'
;PAPDTITFNAVMSSCEKCRRWERAISFFSQLQRFGLRARTVTCGAAVSACEKVREWALALSLLGTAQARELEADVVTHAAAVSACESGQEWERALSLLAGGPANSVALTAGMSACEKGGQWYPALALLEELWQ
;
A
#
# COMPACT_ATOMS: atom_id res chain seq x y z
N PRO A 1 11.26 -3.56 30.06
CA PRO A 1 11.17 -4.50 28.90
C PRO A 1 11.02 -3.72 27.59
N ALA A 2 12.01 -3.80 26.71
CA ALA A 2 11.88 -3.23 25.36
C ALA A 2 10.80 -4.03 24.60
N PRO A 3 9.92 -3.38 23.83
CA PRO A 3 8.95 -4.09 23.02
C PRO A 3 9.67 -4.92 21.95
N ASP A 4 9.37 -6.22 21.91
CA ASP A 4 9.92 -7.14 20.91
C ASP A 4 9.12 -7.08 19.60
N THR A 5 9.74 -7.52 18.50
CA THR A 5 9.15 -7.56 17.15
C THR A 5 7.78 -8.24 17.09
N ILE A 6 7.53 -9.21 17.98
CA ILE A 6 6.24 -9.93 18.07
C ILE A 6 5.13 -9.00 18.58
N THR A 7 5.40 -8.22 19.62
CA THR A 7 4.46 -7.23 20.17
C THR A 7 4.12 -6.17 19.12
N PHE A 8 5.11 -5.74 18.35
CA PHE A 8 4.91 -4.78 17.25
C PHE A 8 3.99 -5.34 16.15
N ASN A 9 4.22 -6.57 15.69
CA ASN A 9 3.38 -7.18 14.67
C ASN A 9 1.93 -7.37 15.13
N ALA A 10 1.72 -7.74 16.40
CA ALA A 10 0.39 -7.86 16.97
C ALA A 10 -0.37 -6.51 16.98
N VAL A 11 0.32 -5.44 17.37
CA VAL A 11 -0.25 -4.08 17.34
C VAL A 11 -0.57 -3.64 15.91
N MET A 12 0.32 -3.91 14.95
CA MET A 12 0.09 -3.56 13.55
C MET A 12 -1.09 -4.30 12.94
N SER A 13 -1.21 -5.61 13.16
CA SER A 13 -2.37 -6.39 12.70
C SER A 13 -3.67 -5.90 13.35
N SER A 14 -3.62 -5.51 14.63
CA SER A 14 -4.77 -4.88 15.29
C SER A 14 -5.12 -3.53 14.67
N CYS A 15 -4.14 -2.67 14.38
CA CYS A 15 -4.37 -1.36 13.75
C CYS A 15 -4.97 -1.51 12.35
N GLU A 16 -4.49 -2.47 11.57
CA GLU A 16 -4.98 -2.79 10.22
C GLU A 16 -6.43 -3.29 10.26
N LYS A 17 -6.78 -4.18 11.21
CA LYS A 17 -8.16 -4.66 11.41
C LYS A 17 -9.09 -3.55 11.92
N CYS A 18 -8.61 -2.69 12.80
CA CYS A 18 -9.38 -1.60 13.40
C CYS A 18 -9.37 -0.31 12.56
N ARG A 19 -8.77 -0.31 11.36
CA ARG A 19 -8.63 0.88 10.48
C ARG A 19 -8.00 2.09 11.18
N ARG A 20 -7.13 1.84 12.17
CA ARG A 20 -6.43 2.87 12.97
C ARG A 20 -5.10 3.23 12.31
N TRP A 21 -5.16 3.81 11.11
CA TRP A 21 -3.97 4.19 10.33
C TRP A 21 -3.06 5.17 11.09
N GLU A 22 -3.62 6.15 11.82
CA GLU A 22 -2.86 7.12 12.61
C GLU A 22 -1.96 6.42 13.65
N ARG A 23 -2.51 5.42 14.34
CA ARG A 23 -1.77 4.62 15.31
C ARG A 23 -0.74 3.73 14.63
N ALA A 24 -1.07 3.14 13.47
CA ALA A 24 -0.14 2.35 12.68
C ALA A 24 1.07 3.19 12.24
N ILE A 25 0.86 4.41 11.78
CA ILE A 25 1.93 5.34 11.38
C ILE A 25 2.75 5.81 12.58
N SER A 26 2.11 6.17 13.69
CA SER A 26 2.80 6.53 14.93
C SER A 26 3.69 5.38 15.42
N PHE A 27 3.17 4.14 15.38
CA PHE A 27 3.93 2.95 15.74
C PHE A 27 5.07 2.66 14.77
N PHE A 28 4.84 2.82 13.47
CA PHE A 28 5.87 2.68 12.44
C PHE A 28 7.00 3.69 12.65
N SER A 29 6.67 4.94 12.97
CA SER A 29 7.64 6.00 13.28
C SER A 29 8.41 5.70 14.57
N GLN A 30 7.75 5.13 15.58
CA GLN A 30 8.41 4.71 16.83
C GLN A 30 9.38 3.55 16.58
N LEU A 31 9.00 2.54 15.79
CA LEU A 31 9.90 1.46 15.36
C LEU A 31 11.18 2.00 14.72
N GLN A 32 11.02 2.97 13.81
CA GLN A 32 12.15 3.65 13.18
C GLN A 32 13.05 4.35 14.20
N ARG A 33 12.46 5.04 15.19
CA ARG A 33 13.21 5.75 16.23
C ARG A 33 13.97 4.83 17.18
N PHE A 34 13.46 3.62 17.43
CA PHE A 34 14.14 2.62 18.24
C PHE A 34 15.21 1.82 17.46
N GLY A 35 15.47 2.16 16.19
CA GLY A 35 16.43 1.45 15.34
C GLY A 35 16.01 0.00 15.04
N LEU A 36 14.76 -0.35 15.34
CA LEU A 36 14.21 -1.67 15.05
C LEU A 36 13.87 -1.71 13.57
N ARG A 37 14.40 -2.72 12.88
CA ARG A 37 14.21 -2.89 11.44
C ARG A 37 12.73 -3.18 11.18
N ALA A 38 12.00 -2.18 10.69
CA ALA A 38 10.64 -2.37 10.21
C ALA A 38 10.67 -3.47 9.13
N ARG A 39 9.86 -4.52 9.31
CA ARG A 39 9.77 -5.62 8.36
C ARG A 39 8.71 -5.31 7.31
N THR A 40 8.76 -6.03 6.18
CA THR A 40 7.74 -6.02 5.12
C THR A 40 6.33 -6.04 5.69
N VAL A 41 6.06 -6.93 6.67
CA VAL A 41 4.75 -7.08 7.32
C VAL A 41 4.27 -5.80 8.02
N THR A 42 5.18 -5.06 8.66
CA THR A 42 4.85 -3.81 9.35
C THR A 42 4.48 -2.71 8.34
N CYS A 43 5.21 -2.65 7.22
CA CYS A 43 4.93 -1.68 6.16
C CYS A 43 3.62 -2.01 5.44
N GLY A 44 3.40 -3.27 5.07
CA GLY A 44 2.15 -3.74 4.46
C GLY A 44 0.93 -3.44 5.32
N ALA A 45 0.98 -3.73 6.63
CA ALA A 45 -0.11 -3.41 7.54
C ALA A 45 -0.40 -1.91 7.63
N ALA A 46 0.62 -1.04 7.56
CA ALA A 46 0.45 0.40 7.57
C ALA A 46 -0.21 0.90 6.26
N VAL A 47 0.25 0.40 5.10
CA VAL A 47 -0.31 0.73 3.79
C VAL A 47 -1.75 0.25 3.67
N SER A 48 -2.06 -1.00 4.06
CA SER A 48 -3.42 -1.53 4.08
C SER A 48 -4.34 -0.80 5.06
N ALA A 49 -3.81 -0.28 6.19
CA ALA A 49 -4.60 0.58 7.06
C ALA A 49 -4.95 1.91 6.39
N CYS A 50 -4.02 2.51 5.62
CA CYS A 50 -4.24 3.74 4.85
C CYS A 50 -5.23 3.54 3.69
N GLU A 51 -5.14 2.40 3.00
CA GLU A 51 -6.11 1.97 1.98
C GLU A 51 -7.55 2.00 2.54
N LYS A 52 -7.77 1.37 3.71
CA LYS A 52 -9.11 1.26 4.33
C LYS A 52 -9.73 2.59 4.76
N VAL A 53 -8.95 3.66 4.81
CA VAL A 53 -9.42 5.03 5.09
C VAL A 53 -9.28 5.98 3.90
N ARG A 54 -8.89 5.47 2.73
CA ARG A 54 -8.71 6.23 1.48
C ARG A 54 -7.63 7.31 1.53
N GLU A 55 -6.66 7.16 2.44
CA GLU A 55 -5.51 8.06 2.58
C GLU A 55 -4.40 7.64 1.61
N TRP A 56 -4.61 7.88 0.33
CA TRP A 56 -3.70 7.48 -0.75
C TRP A 56 -2.33 8.13 -0.64
N ALA A 57 -2.25 9.40 -0.21
CA ALA A 57 -0.99 10.13 -0.10
C ALA A 57 -0.06 9.49 0.94
N LEU A 58 -0.63 9.05 2.06
CA LEU A 58 0.10 8.35 3.11
C LEU A 58 0.49 6.93 2.68
N ALA A 59 -0.42 6.21 2.01
CA ALA A 59 -0.12 4.88 1.46
C ALA A 59 1.09 4.91 0.51
N LEU A 60 1.13 5.89 -0.40
CA LEU A 60 2.25 6.10 -1.33
C LEU A 60 3.54 6.51 -0.63
N SER A 61 3.46 7.43 0.34
CA SER A 61 4.63 7.83 1.12
C SER A 61 5.23 6.63 1.86
N LEU A 62 4.40 5.81 2.50
CA LEU A 62 4.84 4.60 3.18
C LEU A 62 5.47 3.59 2.21
N LEU A 63 4.87 3.37 1.05
CA LEU A 63 5.46 2.51 0.01
C LEU A 63 6.83 3.02 -0.45
N GLY A 64 6.95 4.33 -0.72
CA GLY A 64 8.21 4.97 -1.09
C GLY A 64 9.28 4.82 0.01
N THR A 65 8.90 4.96 1.29
CA THR A 65 9.82 4.71 2.41
C THR A 65 10.22 3.23 2.53
N ALA A 66 9.35 2.29 2.13
CA ALA A 66 9.67 0.87 2.10
C ALA A 66 10.71 0.57 1.02
N GLN A 67 10.47 1.06 -0.20
CA GLN A 67 11.37 0.90 -1.35
C GLN A 67 12.74 1.54 -1.09
N ALA A 68 12.77 2.77 -0.55
CA ALA A 68 14.02 3.48 -0.23
C ALA A 68 14.87 2.78 0.85
N ARG A 69 14.26 1.88 1.63
CA ARG A 69 14.94 1.11 2.68
C ARG A 69 15.27 -0.32 2.25
N GLU A 70 15.13 -0.62 0.96
CA GLU A 70 15.30 -1.97 0.41
C GLU A 70 14.45 -3.00 1.17
N LEU A 71 13.33 -2.56 1.75
CA LEU A 71 12.33 -3.48 2.27
C LEU A 71 11.63 -4.02 1.05
N GLU A 72 11.69 -5.33 0.85
CA GLU A 72 10.87 -5.99 -0.16
C GLU A 72 9.40 -5.73 0.19
N ALA A 73 8.83 -4.69 -0.41
CA ALA A 73 7.40 -4.46 -0.37
C ALA A 73 6.77 -5.62 -1.13
N ASP A 74 6.01 -6.44 -0.42
CA ASP A 74 5.35 -7.58 -1.03
C ASP A 74 4.27 -7.13 -2.01
N VAL A 75 3.84 -8.08 -2.83
CA VAL A 75 2.75 -7.90 -3.81
C VAL A 75 1.49 -7.33 -3.14
N VAL A 76 1.25 -7.69 -1.87
CA VAL A 76 0.10 -7.20 -1.08
C VAL A 76 0.24 -5.70 -0.76
N THR A 77 1.42 -5.24 -0.35
CA THR A 77 1.70 -3.83 -0.08
C THR A 77 1.55 -2.99 -1.35
N HIS A 78 2.03 -3.50 -2.48
CA HIS A 78 1.88 -2.83 -3.78
C HIS A 78 0.41 -2.73 -4.20
N ALA A 79 -0.33 -3.84 -4.11
CA ALA A 79 -1.76 -3.87 -4.42
C ALA A 79 -2.57 -2.93 -3.52
N ALA A 80 -2.30 -2.92 -2.21
CA ALA A 80 -2.96 -2.01 -1.27
C ALA A 80 -2.68 -0.53 -1.59
N ALA A 81 -1.48 -0.18 -2.06
CA ALA A 81 -1.17 1.18 -2.50
C ALA A 81 -1.94 1.58 -3.77
N VAL A 82 -2.10 0.65 -4.73
CA VAL A 82 -2.90 0.86 -5.94
C VAL A 82 -4.39 1.03 -5.58
N SER A 83 -4.93 0.16 -4.71
CA SER A 83 -6.31 0.28 -4.19
C SER A 83 -6.55 1.58 -3.42
N ALA A 84 -5.54 2.08 -2.70
CA ALA A 84 -5.62 3.38 -2.06
C ALA A 84 -5.73 4.50 -3.12
N CYS A 85 -4.93 4.45 -4.19
CA CYS A 85 -5.00 5.40 -5.30
C CYS A 85 -6.35 5.34 -6.04
N GLU A 86 -6.90 4.14 -6.24
CA GLU A 86 -8.26 3.94 -6.78
C GLU A 86 -9.32 4.64 -5.93
N SER A 87 -9.23 4.49 -4.60
CA SER A 87 -10.13 5.14 -3.66
C SER A 87 -9.96 6.67 -3.63
N GLY A 88 -8.75 7.14 -3.94
CA GLY A 88 -8.39 8.55 -4.05
C GLY A 88 -8.67 9.20 -5.40
N GLN A 89 -9.14 8.43 -6.40
CA GLN A 89 -9.27 8.86 -7.80
C GLN A 89 -7.95 9.31 -8.47
N GLU A 90 -6.81 8.87 -7.94
CA GLU A 90 -5.47 9.17 -8.45
C GLU A 90 -5.04 8.11 -9.47
N TRP A 91 -5.73 8.05 -10.62
CA TRP A 91 -5.52 7.02 -11.64
C TRP A 91 -4.11 7.05 -12.26
N GLU A 92 -3.53 8.24 -12.47
CA GLU A 92 -2.16 8.39 -12.99
C GLU A 92 -1.12 7.73 -12.08
N ARG A 93 -1.30 7.88 -10.76
CA ARG A 93 -0.42 7.27 -9.76
C ARG A 93 -0.65 5.77 -9.66
N ALA A 94 -1.90 5.32 -9.73
CA ALA A 94 -2.24 3.90 -9.77
C ALA A 94 -1.54 3.20 -10.95
N LEU A 95 -1.57 3.80 -12.15
CA LEU A 95 -0.87 3.30 -13.34
C LEU A 95 0.65 3.34 -13.19
N SER A 96 1.19 4.42 -12.65
CA SER A 96 2.64 4.54 -12.41
C SER A 96 3.14 3.45 -11.45
N LEU A 97 2.35 3.12 -10.43
CA LEU A 97 2.64 2.02 -9.51
C LEU A 97 2.55 0.65 -10.18
N LEU A 98 1.57 0.43 -11.06
CA LEU A 98 1.44 -0.82 -11.81
C LEU A 98 2.61 -1.03 -12.78
N ALA A 99 3.08 0.03 -13.43
CA ALA A 99 4.23 -0.03 -14.33
C ALA A 99 5.57 -0.27 -13.60
N GLY A 100 5.67 0.17 -12.34
CA GLY A 100 6.91 0.15 -11.56
C GLY A 100 7.07 -1.03 -10.59
N GLY A 101 6.11 -1.95 -10.51
CA GLY A 101 6.11 -3.01 -9.49
C GLY A 101 5.39 -4.28 -9.92
N PRO A 102 5.35 -5.30 -9.06
CA PRO A 102 4.64 -6.55 -9.35
C PRO A 102 3.14 -6.28 -9.45
N ALA A 103 2.62 -6.24 -10.68
CA ALA A 103 1.21 -6.20 -10.97
C ALA A 103 0.60 -7.59 -10.74
N ASN A 104 -0.36 -7.68 -9.81
CA ASN A 104 -1.20 -8.87 -9.65
C ASN A 104 -2.63 -8.55 -10.09
N SER A 105 -3.47 -9.58 -10.20
CA SER A 105 -4.86 -9.41 -10.61
C SER A 105 -5.60 -8.35 -9.78
N VAL A 106 -5.39 -8.32 -8.46
CA VAL A 106 -6.00 -7.33 -7.57
C VAL A 106 -5.56 -5.90 -7.92
N ALA A 107 -4.26 -5.67 -8.06
CA ALA A 107 -3.73 -4.34 -8.42
C ALA A 107 -4.20 -3.90 -9.81
N LEU A 108 -4.21 -4.81 -10.80
CA LEU A 108 -4.71 -4.52 -12.15
C LEU A 108 -6.20 -4.16 -12.12
N THR A 109 -7.03 -4.90 -11.36
CA THR A 109 -8.45 -4.56 -11.19
C THR A 109 -8.66 -3.20 -10.52
N ALA A 110 -7.89 -2.89 -9.48
CA ALA A 110 -7.93 -1.59 -8.82
C ALA A 110 -7.47 -0.47 -9.78
N GLY A 111 -6.44 -0.69 -10.59
CA GLY A 111 -5.99 0.24 -11.61
C GLY A 111 -7.04 0.51 -12.69
N MET A 112 -7.72 -0.54 -13.18
CA MET A 112 -8.84 -0.39 -14.12
C MET A 112 -10.00 0.40 -13.52
N SER A 113 -10.39 0.12 -12.27
CA SER A 113 -11.45 0.88 -11.60
C SER A 113 -11.02 2.34 -11.35
N ALA A 114 -9.74 2.59 -11.07
CA ALA A 114 -9.21 3.95 -10.98
C ALA A 114 -9.33 4.69 -12.32
N CYS A 115 -9.01 4.02 -13.43
CA CYS A 115 -9.13 4.57 -14.78
C CYS A 115 -10.59 4.84 -15.16
N GLU A 116 -11.52 3.94 -14.81
CA GLU A 116 -12.97 4.13 -14.98
C GLU A 116 -13.43 5.40 -14.24
N LYS A 117 -13.07 5.53 -12.96
CA LYS A 117 -13.40 6.71 -12.14
C LYS A 117 -12.77 8.00 -12.67
N GLY A 118 -11.59 7.91 -13.27
CA GLY A 118 -10.90 9.01 -13.94
C GLY A 118 -11.42 9.35 -15.34
N GLY A 119 -12.40 8.58 -15.87
CA GLY A 119 -12.91 8.74 -17.23
C GLY A 119 -11.93 8.33 -18.34
N GLN A 120 -10.87 7.60 -17.98
CA GLN A 120 -9.79 7.21 -18.88
C GLN A 120 -10.02 5.79 -19.39
N TRP A 121 -10.68 5.66 -20.54
CA TRP A 121 -10.98 4.35 -21.12
C TRP A 121 -9.76 3.68 -21.79
N TYR A 122 -8.82 4.46 -22.32
CA TYR A 122 -7.67 3.91 -23.04
C TYR A 122 -6.70 3.12 -22.14
N PRO A 123 -6.23 3.66 -20.99
CA PRO A 123 -5.41 2.88 -20.06
C PRO A 123 -6.17 1.70 -19.45
N ALA A 124 -7.48 1.82 -19.24
CA ALA A 124 -8.31 0.73 -18.74
C ALA A 124 -8.32 -0.48 -19.70
N LEU A 125 -8.42 -0.24 -21.02
CA LEU A 125 -8.34 -1.31 -22.02
C LEU A 125 -6.96 -1.97 -22.07
N ALA A 126 -5.88 -1.18 -21.99
CA ALA A 126 -4.53 -1.73 -21.99
C ALA A 126 -4.29 -2.69 -20.81
N LEU A 127 -4.72 -2.29 -19.60
CA LEU A 127 -4.65 -3.15 -18.41
C LEU A 127 -5.50 -4.42 -18.54
N LEU A 128 -6.63 -4.32 -19.25
CA LEU A 128 -7.54 -5.42 -19.48
C LEU A 128 -6.92 -6.46 -20.42
N GLU A 129 -6.23 -6.01 -21.48
CA GLU A 129 -5.49 -6.89 -22.38
C GLU A 129 -4.34 -7.61 -21.67
N GLU A 130 -3.63 -6.93 -20.76
CA GLU A 130 -2.60 -7.56 -19.92
C GLU A 130 -3.16 -8.62 -18.97
N LEU A 131 -4.39 -8.48 -18.49
CA LEU A 131 -5.06 -9.47 -17.65
C LEU A 131 -5.45 -10.75 -18.39
N TRP A 132 -5.55 -10.70 -19.71
CA TRP A 132 -6.04 -11.79 -20.56
C TRP A 132 -4.94 -12.59 -21.26
N GLN A 133 -3.66 -12.24 -21.06
CA GLN A 133 -2.49 -13.01 -21.52
C GLN A 133 -1.97 -13.96 -20.43
#